data_AF-A0A2D7T9S0-F1
#
_entry.id   AF-A0A2D7T9S0-F1
#
_cell.length_a   1.000
_cell.length_b   1.000
_cell.length_c   1.000
_cell.angle_alpha   90.00
_cell.angle_beta   90.00
_cell.angle_gamma   90.00
#
_symmetry.space_group_name_H-M   'P 1'
#
loop_
_entity.id
_entity.type
_entity.pdbx_description
1 polymer ?
#
loop_
_entity_poly.entity_id
_entity_poly.type
_entity_poly.pdbx_seq_one_letter_code
_entity_poly.pdbx_strand_id
1 'polypeptide(L)'
;GLPGQPGNDGPYHASMQAYGWLLTTPGAPMIYYGDEYGEFGGADPDNRHSFRESTNWNERELSLQENISKLGQLRLQSDALRRGTYESLYNSPDVLVFERATEKSSALVVLNRGESNDSISLNLANYTNAFGSASILEGLLTIPSNSVSVLIRENNSSNESEIIEEPEIIIGCTDINATNYDVNAEEDDGNCTYEDDTINDNVNNNIENNTTNLTNITIDQNNTLDNSNDDNSSQEECEEAGGIWNGDWEECNEEVNQICIIEDENGLIIDCEDYNQKRTFLSKAVIVKSILLISVILASIVLFVISRKKDGV
;
A
#
# COMPACT_ATOMS: atom_id res chain seq x y z
N GLY A 1 -4.62 18.63 -34.87
CA GLY A 1 -3.45 19.04 -34.08
C GLY A 1 -3.36 18.14 -32.88
N LEU A 2 -2.21 18.13 -32.20
CA LEU A 2 -2.11 17.49 -30.88
C LEU A 2 -3.09 18.18 -29.91
N PRO A 3 -3.64 17.46 -28.92
CA PRO A 3 -4.48 18.06 -27.89
C PRO A 3 -3.72 19.19 -27.19
N GLY A 4 -4.38 20.34 -27.02
CA GLY A 4 -3.86 21.41 -26.16
C GLY A 4 -4.53 21.39 -24.79
N GLN A 5 -4.05 22.24 -23.90
CA GLN A 5 -4.66 22.44 -22.58
C GLN A 5 -6.18 22.73 -22.71
N PRO A 6 -7.04 22.00 -21.98
CA PRO A 6 -8.48 22.24 -21.99
C PRO A 6 -8.85 23.68 -21.59
N GLY A 7 -9.69 24.33 -22.40
CA GLY A 7 -10.11 25.71 -22.16
C GLY A 7 -11.36 25.89 -21.28
N ASN A 8 -11.98 24.80 -20.80
CA ASN A 8 -13.23 24.82 -20.04
C ASN A 8 -13.25 23.71 -18.98
N ASP A 9 -14.29 23.71 -18.13
CA ASP A 9 -14.43 22.79 -16.99
C ASP A 9 -14.78 21.34 -17.36
N GLY A 10 -15.35 21.10 -18.55
CA GLY A 10 -15.90 19.81 -18.93
C GLY A 10 -14.90 18.64 -18.78
N PRO A 11 -13.68 18.74 -19.34
CA PRO A 11 -12.66 17.72 -19.17
C PRO A 11 -12.24 17.50 -17.71
N TYR A 12 -12.16 18.55 -16.89
CA TYR A 12 -11.81 18.44 -15.48
C TYR A 12 -12.93 17.78 -14.66
N HIS A 13 -14.20 18.09 -14.96
CA HIS A 13 -15.34 17.38 -14.39
C HIS A 13 -15.30 15.90 -14.76
N ALA A 14 -15.04 15.56 -16.03
CA ALA A 14 -14.93 14.19 -16.50
C ALA A 14 -13.78 13.43 -15.80
N SER A 15 -12.61 14.05 -15.66
CA SER A 15 -11.48 13.50 -14.89
C SER A 15 -11.88 13.26 -13.44
N MET A 16 -12.54 14.23 -12.80
CA MET A 16 -13.00 14.07 -11.42
C MET A 16 -13.98 12.90 -11.27
N GLN A 17 -14.88 12.66 -12.22
CA GLN A 17 -15.76 11.49 -12.21
C GLN A 17 -14.95 10.17 -12.28
N ALA A 18 -13.95 10.11 -13.16
CA ALA A 18 -13.08 8.95 -13.31
C ALA A 18 -12.29 8.64 -12.04
N TYR A 19 -11.64 9.65 -11.43
CA TYR A 19 -10.92 9.49 -10.16
C TYR A 19 -11.84 9.24 -8.98
N GLY A 20 -13.02 9.87 -8.99
CA GLY A 20 -14.13 9.57 -8.08
C GLY A 20 -14.43 8.08 -8.05
N TRP A 21 -14.59 7.47 -9.21
CA TRP A 21 -14.84 6.03 -9.34
C TRP A 21 -13.62 5.17 -9.00
N LEU A 22 -12.43 5.51 -9.51
CA LEU A 22 -11.18 4.77 -9.27
C LEU A 22 -10.83 4.70 -7.77
N LEU A 23 -10.93 5.83 -7.07
CA LEU A 23 -10.54 5.94 -5.66
C LEU A 23 -11.62 5.44 -4.69
N THR A 24 -12.80 5.04 -5.16
CA THR A 24 -13.88 4.56 -4.29
C THR A 24 -14.35 3.14 -4.61
N THR A 25 -13.86 2.55 -5.69
CA THR A 25 -14.10 1.14 -6.03
C THR A 25 -13.13 0.19 -5.31
N PRO A 26 -13.45 -1.12 -5.24
CA PRO A 26 -12.52 -2.12 -4.71
C PRO A 26 -11.23 -2.23 -5.54
N GLY A 27 -10.12 -2.54 -4.85
CA GLY A 27 -8.82 -2.79 -5.47
C GLY A 27 -7.75 -1.77 -5.10
N ALA A 28 -6.60 -1.89 -5.75
CA ALA A 28 -5.48 -0.95 -5.62
C ALA A 28 -5.58 0.09 -6.76
N PRO A 29 -5.92 1.35 -6.47
CA PRO A 29 -5.96 2.38 -7.50
C PRO A 29 -4.53 2.69 -8.00
N MET A 30 -4.40 2.93 -9.31
CA MET A 30 -3.15 3.34 -9.95
C MET A 30 -3.42 4.64 -10.71
N ILE A 31 -2.62 5.67 -10.45
CA ILE A 31 -2.70 6.97 -11.10
C ILE A 31 -1.42 7.15 -11.92
N TYR A 32 -1.55 7.52 -13.20
CA TYR A 32 -0.39 7.83 -14.02
C TYR A 32 0.09 9.23 -13.69
N TYR A 33 1.41 9.49 -13.65
CA TYR A 33 1.88 10.82 -13.28
C TYR A 33 1.34 11.88 -14.26
N GLY A 34 0.90 13.01 -13.74
CA GLY A 34 0.26 14.06 -14.54
C GLY A 34 -1.26 14.01 -14.50
N ASP A 35 -1.84 12.84 -14.30
CA ASP A 35 -3.29 12.67 -14.23
C ASP A 35 -3.93 13.42 -13.07
N GLU A 36 -3.19 13.58 -11.95
CA GLU A 36 -3.67 14.24 -10.75
C GLU A 36 -4.00 15.72 -10.98
N TYR A 37 -3.32 16.39 -11.92
CA TYR A 37 -3.66 17.76 -12.34
C TYR A 37 -4.26 17.81 -13.74
N GLY A 38 -4.48 16.65 -14.38
CA GLY A 38 -5.11 16.52 -15.69
C GLY A 38 -4.20 16.92 -16.84
N GLU A 39 -2.95 16.44 -16.85
CA GLU A 39 -2.02 16.63 -17.96
C GLU A 39 -2.67 16.21 -19.28
N PHE A 40 -2.67 17.13 -20.24
CA PHE A 40 -3.26 16.89 -21.55
C PHE A 40 -2.25 16.22 -22.46
N GLY A 41 -2.71 15.28 -23.29
CA GLY A 41 -1.87 14.58 -24.24
C GLY A 41 -2.69 13.69 -25.17
N GLY A 42 -2.12 13.37 -26.32
CA GLY A 42 -2.72 12.55 -27.37
C GLY A 42 -2.16 11.13 -27.41
N ALA A 43 -1.94 10.62 -28.62
CA ALA A 43 -1.27 9.34 -28.81
C ALA A 43 0.25 9.49 -28.64
N ASP A 44 0.94 8.36 -28.46
CA ASP A 44 2.41 8.31 -28.43
C ASP A 44 3.05 9.13 -29.57
N PRO A 45 4.04 9.99 -29.29
CA PRO A 45 4.72 10.19 -28.00
C PRO A 45 4.10 11.26 -27.08
N ASP A 46 2.98 11.87 -27.48
CA ASP A 46 2.37 13.03 -26.81
C ASP A 46 1.76 12.71 -25.43
N ASN A 47 1.51 11.43 -25.14
CA ASN A 47 1.08 10.98 -23.80
C ASN A 47 2.22 10.85 -22.78
N ARG A 48 3.43 11.33 -23.10
CA ARG A 48 4.63 11.20 -22.25
C ARG A 48 5.29 12.55 -22.01
N HIS A 49 4.50 13.58 -21.73
CA HIS A 49 5.02 14.89 -21.37
C HIS A 49 5.90 14.81 -20.13
N SER A 50 6.88 15.72 -20.07
CA SER A 50 7.62 15.95 -18.82
C SER A 50 6.66 16.45 -17.75
N PHE A 51 6.86 16.00 -16.53
CA PHE A 51 6.09 16.46 -15.38
C PHE A 51 6.14 18.00 -15.27
N ARG A 52 4.98 18.64 -15.11
CA ARG A 52 4.88 20.09 -14.89
C ARG A 52 4.82 20.40 -13.41
N GLU A 53 5.64 21.33 -12.96
CA GLU A 53 5.55 21.90 -11.61
C GLU A 53 4.25 22.68 -11.41
N SER A 54 3.73 22.69 -10.18
CA SER A 54 2.46 23.33 -9.81
C SER A 54 2.41 24.84 -10.07
N THR A 55 3.58 25.49 -10.17
CA THR A 55 3.72 26.90 -10.57
C THR A 55 3.28 27.17 -12.01
N ASN A 56 3.20 26.13 -12.85
CA ASN A 56 2.76 26.20 -14.24
C ASN A 56 1.32 25.70 -14.43
N TRP A 57 0.60 25.42 -13.35
CA TRP A 57 -0.77 24.93 -13.40
C TRP A 57 -1.77 26.08 -13.34
N ASN A 58 -2.87 25.95 -14.06
CA ASN A 58 -4.00 26.85 -13.94
C ASN A 58 -4.89 26.46 -12.74
N GLU A 59 -5.91 27.28 -12.44
CA GLU A 59 -6.81 27.06 -11.30
C GLU A 59 -7.59 25.74 -11.37
N ARG A 60 -7.94 25.25 -12.59
CA ARG A 60 -8.67 23.99 -12.75
C ARG A 60 -7.76 22.78 -12.50
N GLU A 61 -6.53 22.86 -12.95
CA GLU A 61 -5.49 21.83 -12.73
C GLU A 61 -5.16 21.72 -11.23
N LEU A 62 -4.98 22.87 -10.55
CA LEU A 62 -4.81 22.93 -9.10
C LEU A 62 -6.03 22.35 -8.37
N SER A 63 -7.24 22.75 -8.76
CA SER A 63 -8.48 22.25 -8.13
C SER A 63 -8.66 20.73 -8.31
N LEU A 64 -8.34 20.20 -9.50
CA LEU A 64 -8.40 18.77 -9.76
C LEU A 64 -7.42 18.02 -8.84
N GLN A 65 -6.17 18.49 -8.75
CA GLN A 65 -5.15 17.89 -7.89
C GLN A 65 -5.54 17.92 -6.42
N GLU A 66 -6.06 19.04 -5.93
CA GLU A 66 -6.53 19.14 -4.56
C GLU A 66 -7.68 18.17 -4.26
N ASN A 67 -8.63 18.05 -5.18
CA ASN A 67 -9.80 17.18 -5.01
C ASN A 67 -9.41 15.70 -5.04
N ILE A 68 -8.53 15.30 -5.96
CA ILE A 68 -7.99 13.93 -6.04
C ILE A 68 -7.19 13.61 -4.78
N SER A 69 -6.35 14.54 -4.32
CA SER A 69 -5.59 14.40 -3.07
C SER A 69 -6.51 14.21 -1.86
N LYS A 70 -7.53 15.08 -1.69
CA LYS A 70 -8.53 14.97 -0.62
C LYS A 70 -9.28 13.64 -0.66
N LEU A 71 -9.68 13.17 -1.84
CA LEU A 71 -10.36 11.88 -1.99
C LEU A 71 -9.42 10.70 -1.70
N GLY A 72 -8.15 10.78 -2.08
CA GLY A 72 -7.11 9.81 -1.74
C GLY A 72 -6.89 9.70 -0.23
N GLN A 73 -6.82 10.84 0.46
CA GLN A 73 -6.73 10.89 1.93
C GLN A 73 -7.98 10.29 2.59
N LEU A 74 -9.17 10.61 2.08
CA LEU A 74 -10.41 10.01 2.57
C LEU A 74 -10.40 8.48 2.38
N ARG A 75 -9.91 7.96 1.26
CA ARG A 75 -9.72 6.51 1.05
C ARG A 75 -8.74 5.93 2.07
N LEU A 76 -7.62 6.61 2.33
CA LEU A 76 -6.62 6.17 3.31
C LEU A 76 -7.19 6.10 4.74
N GLN A 77 -8.13 6.98 5.08
CA GLN A 77 -8.77 7.02 6.39
C GLN A 77 -9.97 6.07 6.50
N SER A 78 -10.71 5.85 5.41
CA SER A 78 -11.94 5.04 5.42
C SER A 78 -11.70 3.55 5.15
N ASP A 79 -11.86 2.71 6.18
CA ASP A 79 -11.80 1.25 6.02
C ASP A 79 -12.88 0.73 5.05
N ALA A 80 -14.09 1.31 5.10
CA ALA A 80 -15.15 1.04 4.14
C ALA A 80 -14.70 1.23 2.68
N LEU A 81 -14.03 2.34 2.35
CA LEU A 81 -13.54 2.56 0.98
C LEU A 81 -12.43 1.58 0.58
N ARG A 82 -11.53 1.20 1.49
CA ARG A 82 -10.42 0.27 1.18
C ARG A 82 -10.88 -1.18 1.07
N ARG A 83 -11.68 -1.66 2.03
CA ARG A 83 -11.95 -3.09 2.25
C ARG A 83 -13.42 -3.49 2.16
N GLY A 84 -14.33 -2.52 2.11
CA GLY A 84 -15.78 -2.79 2.11
C GLY A 84 -16.26 -3.62 0.92
N THR A 85 -17.38 -4.31 1.10
CA THR A 85 -18.14 -4.91 0.00
C THR A 85 -18.80 -3.80 -0.83
N TYR A 86 -19.03 -4.06 -2.11
CA TYR A 86 -19.67 -3.10 -3.02
C TYR A 86 -21.15 -3.46 -3.21
N GLU A 87 -22.05 -2.50 -3.02
CA GLU A 87 -23.48 -2.65 -3.30
C GLU A 87 -24.00 -1.47 -4.14
N SER A 88 -24.60 -1.74 -5.31
CA SER A 88 -25.23 -0.69 -6.12
C SER A 88 -26.63 -0.37 -5.58
N LEU A 89 -26.87 0.89 -5.21
CA LEU A 89 -28.14 1.34 -4.64
C LEU A 89 -29.03 2.05 -5.67
N TYR A 90 -28.42 2.82 -6.57
CA TYR A 90 -29.13 3.50 -7.65
C TYR A 90 -28.26 3.62 -8.89
N ASN A 91 -28.88 3.45 -10.05
CA ASN A 91 -28.25 3.67 -11.34
C ASN A 91 -29.24 4.33 -12.30
N SER A 92 -28.72 5.28 -13.06
CA SER A 92 -29.37 5.94 -14.19
C SER A 92 -28.29 6.28 -15.21
N PRO A 93 -28.63 6.83 -16.39
CA PRO A 93 -27.60 7.23 -17.34
C PRO A 93 -26.54 8.16 -16.75
N ASP A 94 -26.94 9.14 -15.94
CA ASP A 94 -26.04 10.22 -15.47
C ASP A 94 -25.68 10.15 -13.97
N VAL A 95 -26.47 9.42 -13.17
CA VAL A 95 -26.26 9.30 -11.73
C VAL A 95 -26.03 7.84 -11.32
N LEU A 96 -24.98 7.61 -10.54
CA LEU A 96 -24.64 6.34 -9.91
C LEU A 96 -24.50 6.54 -8.39
N VAL A 97 -25.19 5.71 -7.62
CA VAL A 97 -25.04 5.64 -6.16
C VAL A 97 -24.74 4.21 -5.75
N PHE A 98 -23.66 4.01 -5.00
CA PHE A 98 -23.30 2.73 -4.45
C PHE A 98 -22.75 2.87 -3.03
N GLU A 99 -22.86 1.80 -2.26
CA GLU A 99 -22.32 1.72 -0.91
C GLU A 99 -21.09 0.81 -0.90
N ARG A 100 -20.08 1.25 -0.15
CA ARG A 100 -18.93 0.45 0.28
C ARG A 100 -19.10 0.19 1.77
N ALA A 101 -19.23 -1.06 2.21
CA ALA A 101 -19.53 -1.34 3.62
C ALA A 101 -18.63 -2.43 4.22
N THR A 102 -18.17 -2.20 5.44
CA THR A 102 -17.65 -3.24 6.34
C THR A 102 -18.63 -3.42 7.49
N GLU A 103 -18.31 -4.32 8.42
CA GLU A 103 -19.11 -4.50 9.64
C GLU A 103 -19.13 -3.23 10.51
N LYS A 104 -18.02 -2.46 10.51
CA LYS A 104 -17.82 -1.30 11.39
C LYS A 104 -18.22 0.02 10.76
N SER A 105 -18.10 0.17 9.44
CA SER A 105 -18.37 1.46 8.77
C SER A 105 -18.92 1.29 7.37
N SER A 106 -19.51 2.35 6.84
CA SER A 106 -20.06 2.42 5.49
C SER A 106 -19.72 3.75 4.83
N ALA A 107 -19.45 3.71 3.53
CA ALA A 107 -19.21 4.86 2.68
C ALA A 107 -20.17 4.82 1.49
N LEU A 108 -21.09 5.78 1.44
CA LEU A 108 -22.00 6.01 0.33
C LEU A 108 -21.31 6.90 -0.69
N VAL A 109 -21.13 6.38 -1.90
CA VAL A 109 -20.50 7.09 -3.01
C VAL A 109 -21.58 7.54 -3.98
N VAL A 110 -21.54 8.81 -4.34
CA VAL A 110 -22.52 9.48 -5.20
C VAL A 110 -21.79 10.15 -6.34
N LEU A 111 -22.05 9.70 -7.57
CA LEU A 111 -21.48 10.24 -8.80
C LEU A 111 -22.61 10.79 -9.65
N ASN A 112 -22.53 12.06 -10.05
CA ASN A 112 -23.44 12.68 -11.01
C ASN A 112 -22.64 13.34 -12.12
N ARG A 113 -22.61 12.71 -13.30
CA ARG A 113 -21.96 13.26 -14.50
C ARG A 113 -22.90 14.11 -15.37
N GLY A 114 -24.13 14.33 -14.91
CA GLY A 114 -25.14 15.12 -15.61
C GLY A 114 -25.00 16.62 -15.36
N GLU A 115 -25.56 17.42 -16.26
CA GLU A 115 -25.55 18.89 -16.22
C GLU A 115 -26.62 19.48 -15.29
N SER A 116 -27.45 18.64 -14.67
CA SER A 116 -28.50 19.04 -13.74
C SER A 116 -28.33 18.40 -12.37
N ASN A 117 -28.73 19.13 -11.34
CA ASN A 117 -28.90 18.56 -10.00
C ASN A 117 -29.97 17.46 -10.06
N ASP A 118 -29.80 16.44 -9.23
CA ASP A 118 -30.75 15.34 -9.07
C ASP A 118 -31.12 15.17 -7.59
N SER A 119 -32.19 14.44 -7.32
CA SER A 119 -32.62 14.12 -5.97
C SER A 119 -33.25 12.74 -5.92
N ILE A 120 -32.76 11.89 -5.02
CA ILE A 120 -33.15 10.48 -4.94
C ILE A 120 -33.65 10.20 -3.53
N SER A 121 -34.85 9.62 -3.43
CA SER A 121 -35.35 9.12 -2.16
C SER A 121 -34.75 7.75 -1.90
N LEU A 122 -33.90 7.65 -0.88
CA LEU A 122 -33.31 6.40 -0.42
C LEU A 122 -33.55 6.29 1.09
N ASN A 123 -33.85 5.09 1.57
CA ASN A 123 -33.98 4.85 3.01
C ASN A 123 -32.60 4.75 3.66
N LEU A 124 -31.89 5.88 3.67
CA LEU A 124 -30.56 6.04 4.24
C LEU A 124 -30.63 6.95 5.46
N ALA A 125 -30.01 6.51 6.55
CA ALA A 125 -29.94 7.27 7.81
C ALA A 125 -28.50 7.34 8.30
N ASN A 126 -28.19 8.41 9.05
CA ASN A 126 -26.94 8.62 9.79
C ASN A 126 -25.68 8.73 8.92
N TYR A 127 -25.82 9.17 7.68
CA TYR A 127 -24.71 9.51 6.80
C TYR A 127 -24.30 10.98 6.97
N THR A 128 -23.01 11.24 7.11
CA THR A 128 -22.44 12.60 7.14
C THR A 128 -21.60 12.83 5.89
N ASN A 129 -21.61 14.05 5.35
CA ASN A 129 -20.78 14.37 4.19
C ASN A 129 -19.29 14.41 4.60
N ALA A 130 -18.46 13.63 3.91
CA ALA A 130 -17.01 13.62 4.08
C ALA A 130 -16.26 14.21 2.88
N PHE A 131 -16.87 14.18 1.69
CA PHE A 131 -16.33 14.75 0.47
C PHE A 131 -17.46 15.23 -0.45
N GLY A 132 -17.21 16.31 -1.18
CA GLY A 132 -18.16 16.90 -2.12
C GLY A 132 -19.29 17.66 -1.43
N SER A 133 -20.46 17.70 -2.05
CA SER A 133 -21.56 18.58 -1.63
C SER A 133 -22.93 17.89 -1.64
N ALA A 134 -22.99 16.59 -1.94
CA ALA A 134 -24.21 15.83 -1.75
C ALA A 134 -24.60 15.77 -0.26
N SER A 135 -25.89 15.84 0.01
CA SER A 135 -26.43 15.88 1.38
C SER A 135 -27.72 15.09 1.47
N ILE A 136 -28.01 14.57 2.66
CA ILE A 136 -29.24 13.84 2.96
C ILE A 136 -30.04 14.65 3.96
N LEU A 137 -31.28 14.98 3.60
CA LEU A 137 -32.25 15.61 4.49
C LEU A 137 -33.56 14.82 4.41
N GLU A 138 -34.04 14.32 5.55
CA GLU A 138 -35.31 13.59 5.65
C GLU A 138 -35.45 12.41 4.66
N GLY A 139 -34.34 11.69 4.40
CA GLY A 139 -34.32 10.55 3.47
C GLY A 139 -34.26 10.93 1.99
N LEU A 140 -34.11 12.21 1.67
CA LEU A 140 -33.88 12.71 0.32
C LEU A 140 -32.39 13.05 0.15
N LEU A 141 -31.71 12.30 -0.72
CA LEU A 141 -30.34 12.57 -1.14
C LEU A 141 -30.36 13.63 -2.25
N THR A 142 -29.83 14.81 -1.99
CA THR A 142 -29.66 15.89 -2.97
C THR A 142 -28.27 15.80 -3.60
N ILE A 143 -28.21 15.81 -4.93
CA ILE A 143 -27.00 15.51 -5.70
C ILE A 143 -26.72 16.65 -6.69
N PRO A 144 -25.68 17.48 -6.48
CA PRO A 144 -25.32 18.51 -7.45
C PRO A 144 -24.89 17.96 -8.81
N SER A 145 -25.10 18.72 -9.88
CA SER A 145 -24.59 18.40 -11.23
C SER A 145 -23.06 18.29 -11.24
N ASN A 146 -22.51 17.48 -12.15
CA ASN A 146 -21.06 17.32 -12.35
C ASN A 146 -20.27 17.07 -11.05
N SER A 147 -20.87 16.36 -10.09
CA SER A 147 -20.32 16.21 -8.74
C SER A 147 -19.90 14.78 -8.42
N VAL A 148 -18.91 14.68 -7.55
CA VAL A 148 -18.51 13.46 -6.85
C VAL A 148 -18.66 13.76 -5.37
N SER A 149 -19.33 12.89 -4.63
CA SER A 149 -19.49 13.03 -3.18
C SER A 149 -19.34 11.69 -2.49
N VAL A 150 -18.81 11.73 -1.27
CA VAL A 150 -18.73 10.57 -0.38
C VAL A 150 -19.33 10.97 0.95
N LEU A 151 -20.30 10.18 1.40
CA LEU A 151 -20.88 10.30 2.73
C LEU A 151 -20.48 9.07 3.53
N ILE A 152 -20.14 9.24 4.81
CA ILE A 152 -19.69 8.16 5.70
C ILE A 152 -20.68 7.93 6.83
N ARG A 153 -20.72 6.71 7.33
CA ARG A 153 -21.47 6.30 8.52
C ARG A 153 -20.65 5.29 9.30
N GLU A 154 -20.53 5.49 10.60
CA GLU A 154 -20.04 4.47 11.51
C GLU A 154 -21.19 3.56 11.93
N ASN A 155 -21.04 2.27 11.70
CA ASN A 155 -21.96 1.24 12.17
C ASN A 155 -21.54 0.88 13.58
N ASN A 156 -21.88 1.75 14.54
CA ASN A 156 -21.76 1.41 15.95
C ASN A 156 -22.73 0.26 16.25
N SER A 157 -22.24 -0.98 16.16
CA SER A 157 -22.93 -2.12 16.74
C SER A 157 -23.09 -1.79 18.22
N SER A 158 -24.33 -1.63 18.66
CA SER A 158 -24.65 -1.34 20.05
C SER A 158 -24.04 -2.44 20.94
N ASN A 159 -23.11 -2.02 21.81
CA ASN A 159 -22.38 -2.78 22.84
C ASN A 159 -21.12 -3.52 22.39
N GLU A 160 -20.03 -2.77 22.20
CA GLU A 160 -18.86 -2.89 23.08
C GLU A 160 -18.01 -1.62 22.92
N SER A 161 -17.88 -0.87 24.01
CA SER A 161 -16.84 0.14 24.14
C SER A 161 -15.51 -0.57 24.26
N GLU A 162 -14.94 -0.97 23.14
CA GLU A 162 -13.54 -1.36 23.05
C GLU A 162 -12.75 -0.04 22.96
N ILE A 163 -12.06 0.29 24.05
CA ILE A 163 -11.08 1.37 24.05
C ILE A 163 -9.97 0.90 23.12
N ILE A 164 -9.95 1.40 21.89
CA ILE A 164 -8.79 1.30 21.02
C ILE A 164 -7.83 2.38 21.53
N GLU A 165 -6.93 2.01 22.44
CA GLU A 165 -5.69 2.79 22.60
C GLU A 165 -4.94 2.64 21.27
N GLU A 166 -4.85 3.72 20.50
CA GLU A 166 -3.84 3.82 19.44
C GLU A 166 -2.48 3.53 20.10
N PRO A 167 -1.65 2.63 19.53
CA PRO A 167 -0.38 2.30 20.16
C PRO A 167 0.43 3.58 20.31
N GLU A 168 0.88 3.87 21.54
CA GLU A 168 1.78 4.99 21.78
C GLU A 168 3.09 4.72 21.04
N ILE A 169 3.49 5.64 20.16
CA ILE A 169 4.79 5.62 19.49
C ILE A 169 5.87 5.74 20.57
N ILE A 170 6.71 4.71 20.68
CA ILE A 170 7.81 4.66 21.63
C ILE A 170 8.97 5.46 21.02
N ILE A 171 9.44 6.48 21.73
CA ILE A 171 10.52 7.36 21.27
C ILE A 171 11.79 7.06 22.07
N GLY A 172 12.90 6.83 21.38
CA GLY A 172 14.20 6.50 21.97
C GLY A 172 15.28 6.34 20.90
N CYS A 173 16.54 6.14 21.27
CA CYS A 173 17.62 6.05 20.29
C CYS A 173 17.46 4.82 19.38
N THR A 174 17.37 5.03 18.06
CA THR A 174 17.20 3.93 17.07
C THR A 174 18.53 3.43 16.47
N ASP A 175 19.66 4.02 16.84
CA ASP A 175 21.00 3.58 16.38
C ASP A 175 21.54 2.44 17.26
N ILE A 176 21.70 1.26 16.67
CA ILE A 176 22.19 0.04 17.35
C ILE A 176 23.61 0.17 17.93
N ASN A 177 24.41 1.11 17.42
CA ASN A 177 25.78 1.33 17.90
C ASN A 177 25.83 2.31 19.09
N ALA A 178 24.70 2.92 19.45
CA ALA A 178 24.64 3.80 20.61
C ALA A 178 24.58 3.00 21.91
N THR A 179 25.25 3.51 22.95
CA THR A 179 25.21 2.94 24.31
C THR A 179 23.81 2.97 24.94
N ASN A 180 22.92 3.81 24.44
CA ASN A 180 21.53 3.93 24.89
C ASN A 180 20.51 3.55 23.80
N TYR A 181 20.89 2.69 22.85
CA TYR A 181 19.96 2.11 21.87
C TYR A 181 18.70 1.51 22.54
N ASP A 182 17.52 1.88 22.06
CA ASP A 182 16.24 1.29 22.46
C ASP A 182 15.64 0.51 21.29
N VAL A 183 15.63 -0.81 21.42
CA VAL A 183 15.07 -1.73 20.42
C VAL A 183 13.57 -1.56 20.19
N ASN A 184 12.86 -0.94 21.15
CA ASN A 184 11.42 -0.71 21.03
C ASN A 184 11.08 0.68 20.48
N ALA A 185 12.07 1.55 20.26
CA ALA A 185 11.83 2.87 19.71
C ALA A 185 11.42 2.80 18.24
N GLU A 186 10.24 3.33 17.92
CA GLU A 186 9.74 3.49 16.55
C GLU A 186 10.15 4.84 15.95
N GLU A 187 10.54 5.80 16.79
CA GLU A 187 11.01 7.13 16.39
C GLU A 187 12.24 7.55 17.23
N ASP A 188 13.24 8.15 16.59
CA ASP A 188 14.48 8.58 17.25
C ASP A 188 14.27 9.84 18.11
N ASP A 189 14.70 9.80 19.37
CA ASP A 189 14.65 10.97 20.28
C ASP A 189 15.82 11.95 20.08
N GLY A 190 16.80 11.58 19.24
CA GLY A 190 17.96 12.39 18.89
C GLY A 190 18.99 12.50 20.03
N ASN A 191 18.91 11.64 21.05
CA ASN A 191 19.77 11.67 22.22
C ASN A 191 20.69 10.44 22.35
N CYS A 192 21.03 9.79 21.23
CA CYS A 192 21.99 8.68 21.18
C CYS A 192 23.37 9.05 21.77
N THR A 193 23.93 8.20 22.64
CA THR A 193 25.26 8.36 23.27
C THR A 193 26.21 7.28 22.78
N TYR A 194 27.52 7.56 22.71
CA TYR A 194 28.54 6.61 22.25
C TYR A 194 29.74 6.63 23.21
N GLU A 195 30.39 5.48 23.43
CA GLU A 195 31.63 5.47 24.21
C GLU A 195 32.75 6.11 23.39
N ASP A 196 33.48 7.03 24.01
CA ASP A 196 34.64 7.67 23.41
C ASP A 196 35.85 6.74 23.62
N ASP A 197 36.44 6.23 22.53
CA ASP A 197 37.63 5.38 22.56
C ASP A 197 38.82 6.18 23.11
N THR A 198 38.95 6.19 24.43
CA THR A 198 40.16 6.69 25.08
C THR A 198 41.29 5.70 24.83
N ILE A 199 42.13 6.03 23.85
CA ILE A 199 43.41 5.37 23.56
C ILE A 199 44.19 5.20 24.86
N ASN A 200 44.34 3.94 25.30
CA ASN A 200 45.18 3.59 26.43
C ASN A 200 46.56 3.17 25.92
N ASP A 201 47.47 4.14 25.88
CA ASP A 201 48.91 3.90 25.86
C ASP A 201 49.30 2.97 27.02
N ASN A 202 49.96 1.84 26.73
CA ASN A 202 51.28 1.50 27.29
C ASN A 202 51.79 0.07 26.95
N VAL A 203 53.01 0.05 26.39
CA VAL A 203 54.18 -0.80 26.78
C VAL A 203 54.20 -2.24 26.20
N ASN A 204 55.22 -2.74 25.46
CA ASN A 204 56.62 -2.30 25.30
C ASN A 204 57.42 -3.11 24.24
N ASN A 205 58.50 -2.46 23.73
CA ASN A 205 59.82 -2.98 23.37
C ASN A 205 60.03 -3.80 22.07
N ASN A 206 60.59 -3.18 21.03
CA ASN A 206 62.06 -3.15 20.81
C ASN A 206 62.46 -2.47 19.47
N ILE A 207 63.67 -1.89 19.48
CA ILE A 207 64.48 -1.34 18.38
C ILE A 207 64.31 0.17 18.12
N GLU A 208 65.07 0.95 18.90
CA GLU A 208 65.66 2.20 18.43
C GLU A 208 66.60 1.90 17.24
N ASN A 209 66.39 2.58 16.10
CA ASN A 209 67.37 3.45 15.43
C ASN A 209 67.06 3.64 13.94
N ASN A 210 67.23 4.90 13.51
CA ASN A 210 67.35 5.43 12.15
C ASN A 210 66.09 5.83 11.36
N THR A 211 65.77 7.13 11.48
CA THR A 211 65.74 8.11 10.37
C THR A 211 65.87 7.55 8.94
N THR A 212 64.85 7.74 8.09
CA THR A 212 64.85 8.65 6.92
C THR A 212 63.70 8.32 5.96
N ASN A 213 63.23 9.38 5.28
CA ASN A 213 62.46 9.42 4.04
C ASN A 213 62.56 8.19 3.12
N LEU A 214 61.50 7.96 2.34
CA LEU A 214 61.44 7.68 0.88
C LEU A 214 60.20 6.81 0.61
N THR A 215 59.13 7.38 0.06
CA THR A 215 58.79 7.36 -1.38
C THR A 215 58.87 5.97 -2.02
N ASN A 216 57.71 5.51 -2.51
CA ASN A 216 57.50 4.83 -3.79
C ASN A 216 58.21 3.47 -4.06
N ILE A 217 57.40 2.51 -4.53
CA ILE A 217 57.60 1.61 -5.70
C ILE A 217 57.48 0.07 -5.47
N THR A 218 56.52 -0.47 -6.24
CA THR A 218 56.29 -1.79 -6.87
C THR A 218 56.09 -3.10 -6.08
N ILE A 219 54.85 -3.59 -6.24
CA ILE A 219 54.42 -4.91 -6.77
C ILE A 219 55.54 -5.91 -7.10
N ASP A 220 55.40 -7.14 -6.59
CA ASP A 220 55.92 -8.35 -7.23
C ASP A 220 54.84 -9.44 -7.34
N GLN A 221 54.93 -10.19 -8.43
CA GLN A 221 53.91 -11.07 -9.01
C GLN A 221 53.95 -12.52 -8.48
N ASN A 222 52.75 -13.12 -8.40
CA ASN A 222 52.39 -14.52 -8.73
C ASN A 222 53.17 -15.70 -8.14
N ASN A 223 52.48 -16.53 -7.32
CA ASN A 223 52.02 -17.91 -7.65
C ASN A 223 51.38 -18.53 -6.39
N THR A 224 50.08 -18.85 -6.32
CA THR A 224 49.54 -20.11 -6.88
C THR A 224 48.01 -20.09 -6.74
N LEU A 225 47.32 -20.56 -7.79
CA LEU A 225 45.91 -20.94 -7.74
C LEU A 225 45.74 -22.12 -6.78
N ASP A 226 44.89 -21.99 -5.78
CA ASP A 226 44.12 -23.12 -5.27
C ASP A 226 42.68 -22.96 -5.73
N ASN A 227 42.19 -24.02 -6.36
CA ASN A 227 40.91 -24.10 -7.03
C ASN A 227 40.00 -24.87 -6.07
N SER A 228 39.47 -24.17 -5.07
CA SER A 228 38.32 -24.62 -4.29
C SER A 228 37.24 -23.54 -4.42
N ASN A 229 36.19 -23.89 -5.15
CA ASN A 229 34.93 -23.17 -5.09
C ASN A 229 34.33 -23.45 -3.71
N ASP A 230 34.55 -22.55 -2.77
CA ASP A 230 33.69 -22.39 -1.61
C ASP A 230 33.45 -20.88 -1.49
N ASP A 231 32.40 -20.40 -2.17
CA ASP A 231 31.90 -19.03 -2.05
C ASP A 231 31.31 -18.88 -0.65
N ASN A 232 32.17 -18.58 0.32
CA ASN A 232 31.80 -18.41 1.73
C ASN A 232 31.39 -16.96 2.07
N SER A 233 31.04 -16.15 1.06
CA SER A 233 30.70 -14.73 1.26
C SER A 233 29.39 -14.54 2.03
N SER A 234 28.45 -15.48 1.92
CA SER A 234 27.17 -15.41 2.62
C SER A 234 27.25 -15.88 4.09
N GLN A 235 28.35 -16.53 4.49
CA GLN A 235 28.54 -16.98 5.88
C GLN A 235 29.15 -15.85 6.74
N GLU A 236 30.17 -15.17 6.23
CA GLU A 236 30.78 -14.01 6.93
C GLU A 236 29.76 -12.87 7.12
N GLU A 237 28.89 -12.61 6.14
CA GLU A 237 27.84 -11.58 6.26
C GLU A 237 26.75 -11.92 7.31
N CYS A 238 26.40 -13.19 7.50
CA CYS A 238 25.38 -13.56 8.50
C CYS A 238 25.97 -13.65 9.94
N GLU A 239 27.27 -13.90 10.09
CA GLU A 239 27.97 -13.88 11.39
C GLU A 239 28.30 -12.44 11.85
N GLU A 240 28.67 -11.52 10.94
CA GLU A 240 28.86 -10.09 11.26
C GLU A 240 27.55 -9.37 11.64
N ALA A 241 26.40 -9.84 11.14
CA ALA A 241 25.07 -9.38 11.54
C ALA A 241 24.53 -10.06 12.82
N GLY A 242 25.31 -10.92 13.48
CA GLY A 242 24.97 -11.52 14.78
C GLY A 242 24.08 -12.76 14.74
N GLY A 243 23.99 -13.47 13.62
CA GLY A 243 23.25 -14.75 13.51
C GLY A 243 24.07 -16.00 13.88
N ILE A 244 23.41 -17.13 14.13
CA ILE A 244 24.04 -18.46 14.31
C ILE A 244 23.57 -19.41 13.20
N TRP A 245 24.51 -19.94 12.42
CA TRP A 245 24.23 -20.86 11.31
C TRP A 245 24.04 -22.32 11.78
N ASN A 246 22.92 -22.96 11.43
CA ASN A 246 22.59 -24.34 11.86
C ASN A 246 22.64 -25.41 10.75
N GLY A 247 23.05 -25.05 9.53
CA GLY A 247 23.42 -26.05 8.51
C GLY A 247 22.31 -26.67 7.66
N ASP A 248 21.05 -26.24 7.77
CA ASP A 248 19.95 -26.71 6.93
C ASP A 248 19.02 -25.57 6.47
N TRP A 249 18.62 -25.59 5.19
CA TRP A 249 17.92 -24.50 4.49
C TRP A 249 16.38 -24.65 4.39
N GLU A 250 15.78 -25.63 5.09
CA GLU A 250 14.35 -25.96 4.86
C GLU A 250 13.39 -25.78 6.07
N GLU A 251 13.84 -25.39 7.27
CA GLU A 251 12.94 -25.21 8.42
C GLU A 251 13.17 -23.91 9.23
N CYS A 252 12.11 -23.11 9.39
CA CYS A 252 12.06 -22.00 10.36
C CYS A 252 12.05 -22.59 11.78
N ASN A 253 12.98 -22.17 12.66
CA ASN A 253 12.96 -22.54 14.07
C ASN A 253 12.22 -21.46 14.90
N GLU A 254 11.09 -21.82 15.50
CA GLU A 254 10.20 -20.89 16.23
C GLU A 254 10.80 -20.29 17.53
N GLU A 255 11.91 -20.83 18.04
CA GLU A 255 12.52 -20.35 19.30
C GLU A 255 13.58 -19.26 19.11
N VAL A 256 14.10 -19.08 17.90
CA VAL A 256 15.15 -18.11 17.56
C VAL A 256 14.72 -17.40 16.29
N ASN A 257 14.07 -16.25 16.45
CA ASN A 257 13.39 -15.52 15.40
C ASN A 257 14.36 -14.87 14.38
N GLN A 258 15.08 -15.66 13.59
CA GLN A 258 15.98 -15.18 12.54
C GLN A 258 15.94 -16.09 11.32
N ILE A 259 15.81 -15.50 10.13
CA ILE A 259 16.16 -16.15 8.85
C ILE A 259 17.02 -15.19 8.02
N CYS A 260 18.19 -15.68 7.57
CA CYS A 260 19.00 -15.06 6.52
C CYS A 260 18.27 -15.21 5.16
N ILE A 261 18.13 -14.14 4.37
CA ILE A 261 17.72 -14.22 2.95
C ILE A 261 18.79 -13.55 2.09
N ILE A 262 19.23 -14.24 1.03
CA ILE A 262 20.13 -13.73 -0.01
C ILE A 262 19.31 -12.94 -1.04
N GLU A 263 19.76 -11.74 -1.40
CA GLU A 263 19.13 -10.88 -2.42
C GLU A 263 19.11 -11.55 -3.80
N ASP A 264 17.97 -11.45 -4.50
CA ASP A 264 17.96 -11.40 -5.96
C ASP A 264 17.64 -9.97 -6.42
N GLU A 265 17.83 -9.69 -7.72
CA GLU A 265 17.84 -8.35 -8.36
C GLU A 265 16.54 -7.51 -8.17
N ASN A 266 15.55 -8.00 -7.43
CA ASN A 266 14.29 -7.31 -7.14
C ASN A 266 14.04 -6.99 -5.65
N GLY A 267 14.98 -7.26 -4.74
CA GLY A 267 15.01 -6.69 -3.39
C GLY A 267 13.75 -6.91 -2.54
N LEU A 268 13.30 -8.16 -2.36
CA LEU A 268 12.18 -8.48 -1.47
C LEU A 268 12.65 -9.17 -0.19
N ILE A 269 12.50 -8.48 0.95
CA ILE A 269 12.66 -9.04 2.30
C ILE A 269 11.32 -9.68 2.71
N ILE A 270 11.34 -10.94 3.15
CA ILE A 270 10.16 -11.63 3.72
C ILE A 270 10.46 -11.96 5.18
N ASP A 271 9.71 -11.37 6.10
CA ASP A 271 9.66 -11.76 7.51
C ASP A 271 8.98 -13.14 7.65
N CYS A 272 9.43 -13.97 8.60
CA CYS A 272 8.81 -15.24 8.98
C CYS A 272 7.30 -15.09 9.27
N GLU A 273 6.87 -13.96 9.81
CA GLU A 273 5.45 -13.69 10.07
C GLU A 273 4.66 -13.57 8.75
N ASP A 274 5.25 -12.93 7.74
CA ASP A 274 4.65 -12.76 6.41
C ASP A 274 4.68 -14.06 5.59
N TYR A 275 5.73 -14.90 5.73
CA TYR A 275 5.77 -16.24 5.12
C TYR A 275 4.65 -17.15 5.68
N ASN A 276 4.46 -17.15 7.01
CA ASN A 276 3.42 -17.96 7.66
C ASN A 276 2.00 -17.44 7.37
N GLN A 277 1.80 -16.12 7.29
CA GLN A 277 0.53 -15.52 6.86
C GLN A 277 0.21 -15.87 5.39
N LYS A 278 1.20 -15.81 4.51
CA LYS A 278 1.04 -16.14 3.08
C LYS A 278 0.74 -17.63 2.88
N ARG A 279 1.36 -18.53 3.66
CA ARG A 279 1.02 -19.97 3.66
C ARG A 279 -0.39 -20.25 4.19
N THR A 280 -0.80 -19.60 5.27
CA THR A 280 -2.18 -19.75 5.81
C THR A 280 -3.23 -19.14 4.89
N PHE A 281 -2.92 -18.03 4.20
CA PHE A 281 -3.80 -17.46 3.18
C PHE A 281 -3.91 -18.36 1.95
N LEU A 282 -2.79 -18.88 1.44
CA LEU A 282 -2.75 -19.82 0.32
C LEU A 282 -3.49 -21.14 0.66
N SER A 283 -3.36 -21.65 1.89
CA SER A 283 -4.09 -22.86 2.30
C SER A 283 -5.61 -22.61 2.41
N LYS A 284 -6.02 -21.47 2.98
CA LYS A 284 -7.44 -21.06 3.04
C LYS A 284 -8.02 -20.83 1.65
N ALA A 285 -7.28 -20.21 0.72
CA ALA A 285 -7.70 -19.99 -0.65
C ALA A 285 -7.87 -21.31 -1.44
N VAL A 286 -6.99 -22.29 -1.23
CA VAL A 286 -7.11 -23.63 -1.83
C VAL A 286 -8.33 -24.38 -1.30
N ILE A 287 -8.65 -24.24 -0.01
CA ILE A 287 -9.86 -24.83 0.60
C ILE A 287 -11.13 -24.19 0.01
N VAL A 288 -11.20 -22.86 -0.07
CA VAL A 288 -12.35 -22.13 -0.64
C VAL A 288 -12.58 -22.48 -2.11
N LYS A 289 -11.51 -22.55 -2.91
CA LYS A 289 -11.58 -22.97 -4.32
C LYS A 289 -12.11 -24.40 -4.48
N SER A 290 -11.71 -25.29 -3.58
CA SER A 290 -12.16 -26.69 -3.57
C SER A 290 -13.65 -26.81 -3.22
N ILE A 291 -14.14 -26.02 -2.25
CA ILE A 291 -15.56 -25.98 -1.86
C ILE A 291 -16.44 -25.46 -3.01
N LEU A 292 -16.01 -24.39 -3.70
CA LEU A 292 -16.72 -23.84 -4.86
C LEU A 292 -16.79 -24.82 -6.04
N LEU A 293 -15.72 -25.58 -6.28
CA LEU A 293 -15.70 -26.59 -7.35
C LEU A 293 -16.69 -27.73 -7.06
N ILE A 294 -16.74 -28.19 -5.80
CA ILE A 294 -17.67 -29.24 -5.37
C ILE A 294 -19.13 -28.76 -5.47
N SER A 295 -19.43 -27.51 -5.10
CA SER A 295 -20.80 -26.99 -5.17
C SER A 295 -21.30 -26.87 -6.62
N VAL A 296 -20.45 -26.47 -7.57
CA VAL A 296 -20.77 -26.41 -9.00
C VAL A 296 -21.01 -27.81 -9.58
N ILE A 297 -20.19 -28.79 -9.19
CA ILE A 297 -20.37 -30.19 -9.62
C ILE A 297 -21.69 -30.76 -9.08
N LEU A 298 -22.00 -30.53 -7.80
CA LEU A 298 -23.26 -30.97 -7.20
C LEU A 298 -24.48 -30.32 -7.88
N ALA A 299 -24.43 -29.01 -8.13
CA ALA A 299 -25.50 -28.31 -8.85
C ALA A 299 -25.71 -28.89 -10.26
N SER A 300 -24.61 -29.21 -10.96
CA SER A 300 -24.65 -29.81 -12.29
C SER A 300 -25.25 -31.23 -12.28
N ILE A 301 -24.90 -32.05 -11.29
CA ILE A 301 -25.47 -33.40 -11.10
C ILE A 301 -26.97 -33.31 -10.79
N VAL A 302 -27.38 -32.38 -9.91
CA VAL A 302 -28.79 -32.17 -9.57
C VAL A 302 -29.58 -31.74 -10.81
N LEU A 303 -29.08 -30.79 -11.60
CA LEU A 303 -29.70 -30.38 -12.86
C LEU A 303 -29.80 -31.53 -13.86
N PHE A 304 -28.76 -32.37 -13.97
CA PHE A 304 -28.76 -33.54 -14.84
C PHE A 304 -29.79 -34.60 -14.41
N VAL A 305 -29.92 -34.86 -13.11
CA VAL A 305 -30.90 -35.80 -12.55
C VAL A 305 -32.33 -35.27 -12.74
N ILE A 306 -32.57 -33.98 -12.51
CA ILE A 306 -33.87 -33.34 -12.75
C ILE A 306 -34.23 -33.41 -14.24
N SER A 307 -33.27 -33.18 -15.14
CA SER A 307 -33.45 -33.28 -16.59
C SER A 307 -33.88 -34.69 -17.01
N ARG A 308 -33.16 -35.73 -16.55
CA ARG A 308 -33.50 -37.14 -16.87
C ARG A 308 -34.83 -37.61 -16.30
N LYS A 309 -35.29 -37.05 -15.18
CA LYS A 309 -36.61 -37.37 -14.62
C LYS A 309 -37.77 -36.78 -15.43
N LYS A 310 -37.49 -35.78 -16.27
CA LYS A 310 -38.46 -35.12 -17.14
C LYS A 310 -38.70 -35.87 -18.47
N ASP A 311 -37.73 -36.68 -18.89
CA ASP A 311 -37.77 -37.46 -20.13
C ASP A 311 -38.25 -38.92 -19.94
N GLY A 312 -38.71 -39.26 -18.72
CA GLY A 312 -39.13 -40.61 -18.31
C GLY A 312 -40.62 -40.78 -18.04
N VAL A 313 -41.48 -40.15 -18.86
CA VAL A 313 -42.94 -40.41 -18.95
C VAL A 313 -43.31 -40.55 -20.42
#